data_AF-A0A9D7F5Y3-F1
#
_entry.id   AF-A0A9D7F5Y3-F1
#
_cell.length_a   1.000
_cell.length_b   1.000
_cell.length_c   1.000
_cell.angle_alpha   90.00
_cell.angle_beta   90.00
_cell.angle_gamma   90.00
#
_symmetry.space_group_name_H-M   'P 1'
#
loop_
_entity.id
_entity.type
_entity.pdbx_description
1 polymer ?
#
loop_
_entity_poly.entity_id
_entity_poly.type
_entity_poly.pdbx_seq_one_letter_code
_entity_poly.pdbx_strand_id
1 'polypeptide(L)'
;MGKTLRSKELIFSGWTLVLLGALFFLPFLGGVHLFDWDEINFAECAREMILTGNYGQVQIDFKPFWEKPPLFIWMQALSMQLWGVGEYAARFPNAVCGMLTLALLYRMGNHLHGKPFGWIWGMAYFGSLLPHLYFKSGIIDPWFNLFIFLGLYVFILGFWRRKGMEERGPRLGSILPLRECCLVWRS
;
A
#
# COMPACT_ATOMS: atom_id res chain seq x y z
N MET A 1 -20.03 -32.45 -3.40
CA MET A 1 -18.91 -32.07 -4.29
C MET A 1 -18.71 -30.55 -4.47
N GLY A 2 -19.39 -29.67 -3.70
CA GLY A 2 -19.24 -28.20 -3.83
C GLY A 2 -18.30 -27.51 -2.83
N LYS A 3 -17.93 -28.18 -1.71
CA LYS A 3 -17.05 -27.60 -0.68
C LYS A 3 -15.59 -27.46 -1.15
N THR A 4 -15.12 -28.38 -1.98
CA THR A 4 -13.71 -28.45 -2.44
C THR A 4 -13.36 -27.38 -3.48
N LEU A 5 -14.30 -27.00 -4.36
CA LEU A 5 -14.07 -25.92 -5.34
C LEU A 5 -14.11 -24.55 -4.66
N ARG A 6 -15.02 -24.35 -3.71
CA ARG A 6 -15.11 -23.11 -2.93
C ARG A 6 -13.90 -22.89 -2.03
N SER A 7 -13.32 -23.94 -1.44
CA SER A 7 -12.09 -23.81 -0.63
C SER A 7 -10.86 -23.48 -1.49
N LYS A 8 -10.74 -24.06 -2.69
CA LYS A 8 -9.68 -23.70 -3.65
C LYS A 8 -9.80 -22.25 -4.12
N GLU A 9 -11.00 -21.79 -4.45
CA GLU A 9 -11.27 -20.38 -4.80
C GLU A 9 -10.95 -19.40 -3.65
N LEU A 10 -11.16 -19.82 -2.39
CA LEU A 10 -10.76 -19.07 -1.19
C LEU A 10 -9.24 -18.98 -1.02
N ILE A 11 -8.53 -20.08 -1.28
CA ILE A 11 -7.05 -20.12 -1.25
C ILE A 11 -6.45 -19.28 -2.37
N PHE A 12 -7.13 -19.20 -3.53
CA PHE A 12 -6.70 -18.40 -4.68
C PHE A 12 -7.32 -16.99 -4.72
N SER A 13 -7.67 -16.41 -3.57
CA SER A 13 -8.22 -15.05 -3.43
C SER A 13 -7.14 -13.98 -3.19
N GLY A 14 -7.43 -12.71 -3.49
CA GLY A 14 -6.52 -11.61 -3.13
C GLY A 14 -6.31 -11.48 -1.62
N TRP A 15 -7.31 -11.88 -0.83
CA TRP A 15 -7.26 -11.83 0.63
C TRP A 15 -6.18 -12.71 1.25
N THR A 16 -5.87 -13.86 0.64
CA THR A 16 -4.81 -14.75 1.14
C THR A 16 -3.44 -14.11 1.04
N LEU A 17 -3.15 -13.32 0.00
CA LEU A 17 -1.89 -12.56 -0.09
C LEU A 17 -1.81 -11.45 0.94
N VAL A 18 -2.94 -10.78 1.23
CA VAL A 18 -3.01 -9.78 2.30
C VAL A 18 -2.77 -10.41 3.66
N LEU A 19 -3.37 -11.57 3.94
CA LEU A 19 -3.17 -12.31 5.19
C LEU A 19 -1.73 -12.81 5.34
N LEU A 20 -1.11 -13.28 4.24
CA LEU A 20 0.32 -13.63 4.23
C LEU A 20 1.19 -12.39 4.49
N GLY A 21 0.89 -11.27 3.85
CA GLY A 21 1.57 -9.99 4.13
C GLY A 21 1.44 -9.59 5.60
N ALA A 22 0.23 -9.66 6.16
CA ALA A 22 -0.03 -9.38 7.58
C ALA A 22 0.81 -10.29 8.49
N LEU A 23 0.84 -11.59 8.21
CA LEU A 23 1.58 -12.58 8.97
C LEU A 23 3.10 -12.34 8.96
N PHE A 24 3.66 -11.79 7.88
CA PHE A 24 5.11 -11.61 7.74
C PHE A 24 5.59 -10.19 8.06
N PHE A 25 4.79 -9.18 7.76
CA PHE A 25 5.17 -7.77 7.91
C PHE A 25 4.80 -7.20 9.29
N LEU A 26 3.73 -7.66 9.94
CA LEU A 26 3.32 -7.11 11.25
C LEU A 26 4.13 -7.63 12.44
N PRO A 27 4.53 -8.92 12.50
CA PRO A 27 5.29 -9.39 13.65
C PRO A 27 6.69 -8.78 13.73
N PHE A 28 7.12 -8.48 14.95
CA PHE A 28 8.47 -8.03 15.29
C PHE A 28 8.91 -6.70 14.63
N LEU A 29 7.97 -5.83 14.21
CA LEU A 29 8.29 -4.50 13.67
C LEU A 29 9.15 -3.65 14.63
N GLY A 30 8.91 -3.76 15.93
CA GLY A 30 9.69 -3.11 16.99
C GLY A 30 10.79 -3.98 17.61
N GLY A 31 11.14 -5.12 16.99
CA GLY A 31 12.15 -6.04 17.54
C GLY A 31 13.59 -5.52 17.40
N VAL A 32 13.80 -4.48 16.60
CA VAL A 32 15.10 -3.84 16.36
C VAL A 32 14.90 -2.33 16.44
N HIS A 33 15.87 -1.63 17.02
CA HIS A 33 15.89 -0.17 17.05
C HIS A 33 15.84 0.42 15.63
N LEU A 34 15.43 1.69 15.54
CA LEU A 34 15.56 2.47 14.31
C LEU A 34 17.05 2.61 14.01
N PHE A 35 17.49 2.10 12.86
CA PHE A 35 18.91 2.07 12.50
C PHE A 35 19.23 3.11 11.43
N ASP A 36 18.25 3.39 10.57
CA ASP A 36 18.44 4.26 9.43
C ASP A 36 18.21 5.72 9.84
N TRP A 37 18.99 6.61 9.23
CA TRP A 37 18.92 8.04 9.55
C TRP A 37 17.55 8.63 9.18
N ASP A 38 16.95 8.20 8.06
CA ASP A 38 15.62 8.65 7.65
C ASP A 38 14.54 8.11 8.59
N GLU A 39 14.65 6.85 9.02
CA GLU A 39 13.72 6.24 9.99
C GLU A 39 13.65 7.04 11.31
N ILE A 40 14.80 7.40 11.86
CA ILE A 40 14.90 8.15 13.12
C ILE A 40 14.30 9.54 12.95
N ASN A 41 14.68 10.24 11.88
CA ASN A 41 14.20 11.59 11.62
C ASN A 41 12.68 11.65 11.44
N PHE A 42 12.11 10.74 10.64
CA PHE A 42 10.67 10.73 10.43
C PHE A 42 9.89 10.35 11.69
N ALA A 43 10.42 9.42 12.49
CA ALA A 43 9.83 9.05 13.78
C ALA A 43 9.85 10.24 14.76
N GLU A 44 10.95 10.99 14.84
CA GLU A 44 11.03 12.20 15.68
C GLU A 44 10.10 13.29 15.18
N CYS A 45 10.04 13.53 13.86
CA CYS A 45 9.08 14.49 13.28
C CYS A 45 7.64 14.14 13.67
N ALA A 46 7.28 12.86 13.61
CA ALA A 46 5.94 12.41 13.98
C ALA A 46 5.67 12.60 15.47
N ARG A 47 6.66 12.33 16.33
CA ARG A 47 6.56 12.56 17.78
C ARG A 47 6.41 14.05 18.10
N GLU A 48 7.19 14.92 17.48
CA GLU A 48 7.12 16.38 17.65
C GLU A 48 5.80 16.96 17.16
N MET A 49 5.25 16.46 16.04
CA MET A 49 3.91 16.85 15.57
C MET A 49 2.83 16.54 16.61
N ILE A 50 2.90 15.37 17.26
CA ILE A 50 1.95 14.99 18.31
C ILE A 50 2.09 15.90 19.54
N LEU A 51 3.33 16.20 19.93
CA LEU A 51 3.60 17.04 21.12
C LEU A 51 3.21 18.50 20.92
N THR A 52 3.51 19.07 19.75
CA THR A 52 3.24 20.47 19.46
C THR A 52 1.80 20.70 18.99
N GLY A 53 1.12 19.66 18.51
CA GLY A 53 -0.18 19.76 17.85
C GLY A 53 -0.13 20.47 16.49
N ASN A 54 1.06 20.82 16.00
CA ASN A 54 1.23 21.49 14.72
C ASN A 54 1.48 20.48 13.60
N TYR A 55 0.40 20.00 12.99
CA TYR A 55 0.47 19.10 11.84
C TYR A 55 0.76 19.81 10.52
N GLY A 56 0.68 21.15 10.47
CA GLY A 56 0.90 21.94 9.26
C GLY A 56 2.37 22.12 8.90
N GLN A 57 3.26 22.03 9.90
CA GLN A 57 4.69 22.25 9.73
C GLN A 57 5.46 21.05 10.26
N VAL A 58 6.25 20.41 9.39
CA VAL A 58 7.17 19.35 9.81
C VAL A 58 8.33 19.98 10.57
N GLN A 59 8.67 19.40 11.72
CA GLN A 59 9.75 19.83 12.57
C GLN A 59 10.67 18.67 12.90
N ILE A 60 11.96 18.96 13.05
CA ILE A 60 12.95 18.07 13.63
C ILE A 60 13.78 18.87 14.62
N ASP A 61 13.95 18.38 15.84
CA ASP A 61 14.57 19.14 16.94
C ASP A 61 13.86 20.49 17.14
N PHE A 62 12.52 20.49 16.99
CA PHE A 62 11.64 21.67 17.02
C PHE A 62 11.98 22.77 16.01
N LYS A 63 12.80 22.46 14.99
CA LYS A 63 13.16 23.37 13.90
C LYS A 63 12.44 22.96 12.61
N PRO A 64 12.04 23.92 11.77
CA PRO A 64 11.35 23.61 10.52
C PRO A 64 12.16 22.71 9.60
N PHE A 65 11.54 21.62 9.12
CA PHE A 65 12.12 20.69 8.15
C PHE A 65 11.33 20.72 6.84
N TRP A 66 11.90 21.32 5.79
CA TRP A 66 11.18 21.62 4.53
C TRP A 66 11.48 20.65 3.37
N GLU A 67 12.27 19.61 3.62
CA GLU A 67 12.80 18.78 2.53
C GLU A 67 11.81 17.72 2.01
N LYS A 68 10.85 17.31 2.85
CA LYS A 68 9.94 16.18 2.56
C LYS A 68 8.47 16.56 2.80
N PRO A 69 7.53 16.01 2.02
CA PRO A 69 6.11 16.24 2.23
C PRO A 69 5.61 15.58 3.52
N PRO A 70 4.61 16.17 4.22
CA PRO A 70 4.20 15.74 5.55
C PRO A 70 3.36 14.45 5.60
N LEU A 71 2.89 13.95 4.44
CA LEU A 71 1.93 12.85 4.37
C LEU A 71 2.39 11.60 5.13
N PHE A 72 3.64 11.19 4.94
CA PHE A 72 4.18 9.99 5.61
C PHE A 72 4.28 10.19 7.13
N ILE A 73 4.68 11.38 7.54
CA ILE A 73 4.82 11.76 8.94
C ILE A 73 3.44 11.82 9.61
N TRP A 74 2.39 12.26 8.91
CA TRP A 74 1.01 12.18 9.40
C TRP A 74 0.54 10.75 9.62
N MET A 75 0.89 9.82 8.72
CA MET A 75 0.57 8.41 8.90
C MET A 75 1.31 7.80 10.10
N GLN A 76 2.58 8.16 10.29
CA GLN A 76 3.34 7.75 11.48
C GLN A 76 2.79 8.37 12.77
N ALA A 77 2.42 9.66 12.75
CA ALA A 77 1.84 10.33 13.90
C ALA A 77 0.51 9.67 14.32
N LEU A 78 -0.37 9.36 13.36
CA LEU A 78 -1.60 8.61 13.62
C LEU A 78 -1.29 7.22 14.19
N SER A 79 -0.29 6.53 13.64
CA SER A 79 0.14 5.22 14.14
C SER A 79 0.66 5.29 15.58
N MET A 80 1.45 6.31 15.91
CA MET A 80 1.96 6.56 17.26
C MET A 80 0.86 6.92 18.25
N GLN A 81 -0.22 7.57 17.81
CA GLN A 81 -1.40 7.79 18.64
C GLN A 81 -2.16 6.50 18.96
N LEU A 82 -2.14 5.50 18.05
CA LEU A 82 -2.84 4.23 18.23
C LEU A 82 -2.03 3.21 19.06
N TRP A 83 -0.73 3.10 18.79
CA TRP A 83 0.14 2.06 19.37
C TRP A 83 1.10 2.57 20.44
N GLY A 84 1.15 3.89 20.65
CA GLY A 84 2.16 4.56 21.48
C GLY A 84 3.40 4.95 20.65
N VAL A 85 4.19 5.88 21.19
CA VAL A 85 5.45 6.31 20.57
C VAL A 85 6.46 5.16 20.68
N GLY A 86 6.97 4.70 19.55
CA GLY A 86 7.95 3.62 19.49
C GLY A 86 8.19 3.13 18.06
N GLU A 87 9.12 2.19 17.92
CA GLU A 87 9.60 1.66 16.65
C GLU A 87 8.50 0.89 15.91
N TYR A 88 7.65 0.17 16.66
CA TYR A 88 6.50 -0.52 16.11
C TYR A 88 5.58 0.46 15.38
N ALA A 89 5.22 1.55 16.06
CA ALA A 89 4.33 2.56 15.51
C ALA A 89 4.93 3.29 14.31
N ALA A 90 6.24 3.57 14.34
CA ALA A 90 6.93 4.22 13.23
C ALA A 90 6.95 3.37 11.94
N ARG A 91 7.04 2.04 12.06
CA ARG A 91 7.12 1.11 10.91
C ARG A 91 5.78 0.54 10.49
N PHE A 92 4.77 0.56 11.37
CA PHE A 92 3.44 0.03 11.10
C PHE A 92 2.80 0.55 9.80
N PRO A 93 2.88 1.86 9.45
CA PRO A 93 2.37 2.35 8.16
C PRO A 93 2.97 1.61 6.95
N ASN A 94 4.28 1.31 6.98
CA ASN A 94 4.93 0.62 5.86
C ASN A 94 4.57 -0.86 5.77
N ALA A 95 4.32 -1.51 6.90
CA ALA A 95 3.78 -2.86 6.91
C ALA A 95 2.38 -2.90 6.24
N VAL A 96 1.55 -1.89 6.50
CA VAL A 96 0.25 -1.72 5.81
C VAL A 96 0.43 -1.47 4.32
N CYS A 97 1.38 -0.62 3.93
CA CYS A 97 1.73 -0.39 2.53
C CYS A 97 2.10 -1.70 1.80
N GLY A 98 2.87 -2.58 2.45
CA GLY A 98 3.23 -3.88 1.90
C GLY A 98 2.01 -4.77 1.62
N MET A 99 1.08 -4.83 2.56
CA MET A 99 -0.19 -5.57 2.39
C MET A 99 -1.02 -5.03 1.23
N LEU A 100 -1.15 -3.70 1.13
CA LEU A 100 -1.87 -3.03 0.04
C LEU A 100 -1.19 -3.28 -1.32
N THR A 101 0.13 -3.29 -1.35
CA THR A 101 0.92 -3.57 -2.57
C THR A 101 0.64 -4.98 -3.08
N LEU A 102 0.63 -5.99 -2.21
CA LEU A 102 0.31 -7.36 -2.61
C LEU A 102 -1.12 -7.49 -3.15
N ALA A 103 -2.10 -6.83 -2.50
CA ALA A 103 -3.47 -6.80 -2.98
C ALA A 103 -3.58 -6.15 -4.36
N LEU A 104 -2.86 -5.05 -4.57
CA LEU A 104 -2.84 -4.32 -5.83
C LEU A 104 -2.21 -5.17 -6.95
N LEU A 105 -1.06 -5.79 -6.71
CA LEU A 105 -0.40 -6.67 -7.69
C LEU A 105 -1.28 -7.85 -8.11
N TYR A 106 -1.92 -8.51 -7.15
CA TYR A 106 -2.87 -9.57 -7.45
C TYR A 106 -4.03 -9.06 -8.30
N ARG A 107 -4.65 -7.95 -7.90
CA ARG A 107 -5.80 -7.38 -8.60
C ARG A 107 -5.44 -6.96 -10.01
N MET A 108 -4.26 -6.35 -10.19
CA MET A 108 -3.74 -5.95 -11.49
C MET A 108 -3.42 -7.16 -12.37
N GLY A 109 -2.71 -8.15 -11.85
CA GLY A 109 -2.38 -9.35 -12.62
C GLY A 109 -3.62 -10.18 -12.97
N ASN A 110 -4.57 -10.30 -12.04
CA ASN A 110 -5.86 -10.93 -12.30
C ASN A 110 -6.65 -10.15 -13.34
N HIS A 111 -6.63 -8.81 -13.25
CA HIS A 111 -7.23 -7.98 -14.27
C HIS A 111 -6.56 -8.22 -15.62
N LEU A 112 -5.23 -8.28 -15.72
CA LEU A 112 -4.50 -8.31 -16.99
C LEU A 112 -4.51 -9.66 -17.73
N HIS A 113 -4.28 -10.77 -17.03
CA HIS A 113 -4.11 -12.09 -17.64
C HIS A 113 -4.87 -13.19 -16.89
N GLY A 114 -5.74 -12.82 -15.94
CA GLY A 114 -6.54 -13.74 -15.15
C GLY A 114 -5.87 -14.20 -13.84
N LYS A 115 -6.64 -14.93 -13.02
CA LYS A 115 -6.27 -15.29 -11.64
C LYS A 115 -4.89 -15.92 -11.48
N PRO A 116 -4.44 -16.88 -12.32
CA PRO A 116 -3.13 -17.52 -12.15
C PRO A 116 -1.97 -16.52 -12.25
N PHE A 117 -2.07 -15.56 -13.17
CA PHE A 117 -1.03 -14.55 -13.35
C PHE A 117 -0.96 -13.58 -12.17
N GLY A 118 -2.11 -13.15 -11.64
CA GLY A 118 -2.15 -12.33 -10.42
C GLY A 118 -1.48 -12.99 -9.22
N TRP A 119 -1.62 -14.31 -9.09
CA TRP A 119 -0.94 -15.08 -8.05
C TRP A 119 0.56 -15.17 -8.25
N ILE A 120 1.00 -15.53 -9.45
CA ILE A 120 2.42 -15.63 -9.77
C ILE A 120 3.10 -14.28 -9.51
N TRP A 121 2.48 -13.19 -9.93
CA TRP A 121 3.04 -11.85 -9.74
C TRP A 121 3.10 -11.46 -8.26
N GLY A 122 2.00 -11.62 -7.52
CA GLY A 122 1.96 -11.33 -6.08
C GLY A 122 2.96 -12.16 -5.27
N MET A 123 3.07 -13.46 -5.57
CA MET A 123 3.99 -14.37 -4.87
C MET A 123 5.44 -14.15 -5.27
N ALA A 124 5.74 -13.82 -6.53
CA ALA A 124 7.09 -13.48 -6.95
C ALA A 124 7.58 -12.21 -6.25
N TYR A 125 6.71 -11.20 -6.12
CA TYR A 125 7.03 -9.99 -5.37
C TYR A 125 7.18 -10.29 -3.88
N PHE A 126 6.25 -11.03 -3.28
CA PHE A 126 6.33 -11.44 -1.87
C PHE A 126 7.57 -12.30 -1.56
N GLY A 127 8.02 -13.16 -2.48
CA GLY A 127 9.20 -14.00 -2.31
C GLY A 127 10.53 -13.26 -2.50
N SER A 128 10.50 -12.01 -2.97
CA SER A 128 11.70 -11.20 -3.19
C SER A 128 12.21 -10.59 -1.87
N LEU A 129 13.53 -10.52 -1.70
CA LEU A 129 14.14 -10.02 -0.46
C LEU A 129 13.83 -8.53 -0.19
N LEU A 130 13.90 -7.70 -1.24
CA LEU A 130 13.80 -6.25 -1.14
C LEU A 130 12.48 -5.77 -0.50
N PRO A 131 11.28 -6.24 -0.93
CA PRO A 131 10.02 -5.90 -0.27
C PRO A 131 10.00 -6.15 1.25
N HIS A 132 10.61 -7.24 1.72
CA HIS A 132 10.66 -7.51 3.16
C HIS A 132 11.52 -6.51 3.94
N LEU A 133 12.58 -5.98 3.33
CA LEU A 133 13.42 -4.95 3.95
C LEU A 133 12.70 -3.59 3.95
N TYR A 134 12.10 -3.21 2.81
CA TYR A 134 11.45 -1.92 2.62
C TYR A 134 10.15 -1.77 3.42
N PHE A 135 9.33 -2.81 3.53
CA PHE A 135 8.07 -2.72 4.30
C PHE A 135 8.26 -2.85 5.80
N LYS A 136 9.44 -3.28 6.25
CA LYS A 136 9.83 -3.32 7.66
C LYS A 136 10.68 -2.13 8.08
N SER A 137 11.10 -1.27 7.16
CA SER A 137 11.68 0.02 7.49
C SER A 137 10.59 1.09 7.62
N GLY A 138 10.90 2.20 8.27
CA GLY A 138 10.06 3.38 8.45
C GLY A 138 10.42 4.52 7.49
N ILE A 139 10.73 4.22 6.23
CA ILE A 139 11.08 5.21 5.19
C ILE A 139 9.87 5.59 4.31
N ILE A 140 9.97 6.66 3.54
CA ILE A 140 8.85 7.19 2.74
C ILE A 140 8.61 6.45 1.40
N ASP A 141 9.64 5.78 0.87
CA ASP A 141 9.66 5.19 -0.47
C ASP A 141 8.54 4.18 -0.77
N PRO A 142 8.16 3.26 0.15
CA PRO A 142 7.10 2.30 -0.09
C PRO A 142 5.78 2.95 -0.51
N TRP A 143 5.36 4.00 0.19
CA TRP A 143 4.11 4.71 -0.09
C TRP A 143 4.20 5.49 -1.39
N PHE A 144 5.34 6.15 -1.63
CA PHE A 144 5.56 6.88 -2.88
C PHE A 144 5.49 5.94 -4.10
N ASN A 145 6.15 4.80 -4.03
CA ASN A 145 6.12 3.77 -5.07
C ASN A 145 4.70 3.23 -5.29
N LEU A 146 3.95 2.97 -4.21
CA LEU A 146 2.57 2.51 -4.29
C LEU A 146 1.68 3.52 -5.03
N PHE A 147 1.79 4.81 -4.71
CA PHE A 147 0.99 5.85 -5.36
C PHE A 147 1.36 6.06 -6.83
N ILE A 148 2.65 6.03 -7.17
CA ILE A 148 3.08 6.08 -8.57
C ILE A 148 2.49 4.89 -9.34
N PHE A 149 2.63 3.69 -8.79
CA PHE A 149 2.17 2.47 -9.45
C PHE A 149 0.65 2.45 -9.62
N LEU A 150 -0.09 2.88 -8.60
CA LEU A 150 -1.54 3.04 -8.66
C LEU A 150 -1.97 4.11 -9.68
N GLY A 151 -1.29 5.26 -9.70
CA GLY A 151 -1.55 6.34 -10.64
C GLY A 151 -1.36 5.90 -12.09
N LEU A 152 -0.25 5.21 -12.37
CA LEU A 152 0.01 4.63 -13.69
C LEU A 152 -1.05 3.58 -14.07
N TYR A 153 -1.43 2.71 -13.13
CA TYR A 153 -2.45 1.70 -13.38
C TYR A 153 -3.80 2.33 -13.77
N VAL A 154 -4.28 3.30 -12.99
CA VAL A 154 -5.55 4.00 -13.28
C VAL A 154 -5.47 4.78 -14.58
N PHE A 155 -4.32 5.41 -14.87
CA PHE A 155 -4.10 6.12 -16.13
C PHE A 155 -4.20 5.18 -17.35
N ILE A 156 -3.53 4.01 -17.30
CA ILE A 156 -3.58 3.00 -18.37
C ILE A 156 -5.01 2.50 -18.58
N LEU A 157 -5.74 2.22 -17.51
CA LEU A 157 -7.15 1.82 -17.60
C LEU A 157 -8.02 2.90 -18.23
N GLY A 158 -7.85 4.16 -17.80
CA GLY A 158 -8.58 5.30 -18.37
C GLY A 158 -8.27 5.51 -19.85
N PHE A 159 -7.01 5.31 -20.25
CA PHE A 159 -6.57 5.42 -21.64
C PHE A 159 -7.16 4.30 -22.52
N TRP A 160 -7.14 3.04 -22.06
CA TRP A 160 -7.76 1.92 -22.78
C TRP A 160 -9.26 2.10 -22.95
N ARG A 161 -9.94 2.60 -21.90
CA ARG A 161 -11.36 2.92 -21.94
C ARG A 161 -11.68 3.98 -23.00
N ARG A 162 -10.88 5.05 -23.11
CA ARG A 162 -11.08 6.08 -24.14
C ARG A 162 -10.89 5.56 -25.57
N LYS A 163 -9.96 4.64 -25.79
CA LYS A 163 -9.70 4.07 -27.13
C LYS A 163 -10.69 2.97 -27.53
N GLY A 164 -11.69 2.64 -26.71
CA GLY A 164 -12.63 1.56 -27.00
C GLY A 164 -11.96 0.19 -27.11
N MET A 165 -10.74 0.02 -26.58
CA MET A 165 -10.01 -1.25 -26.62
C MET A 165 -10.49 -2.23 -25.55
N GLU A 166 -11.63 -1.98 -24.93
CA GLU A 166 -12.18 -2.78 -23.84
C GLU A 166 -12.53 -4.21 -24.28
N GLU A 167 -12.78 -4.44 -25.58
CA GLU A 167 -12.98 -5.78 -26.16
C GLU A 167 -11.67 -6.57 -26.38
N ARG A 168 -10.52 -5.90 -26.43
CA ARG A 168 -9.19 -6.55 -26.46
C ARG A 168 -8.50 -6.55 -25.09
N GLY A 169 -9.03 -5.75 -24.17
CA GLY A 169 -8.60 -5.66 -22.80
C GLY A 169 -9.18 -6.80 -21.95
N PRO A 170 -8.56 -7.12 -20.82
CA PRO A 170 -8.90 -8.30 -20.09
C PRO A 170 -10.17 -8.10 -19.24
N ARG A 171 -10.99 -9.15 -19.18
CA ARG A 171 -12.44 -9.13 -18.88
C ARG A 171 -12.81 -8.25 -17.68
N LEU A 172 -13.29 -7.05 -17.98
CA LEU A 172 -13.72 -6.01 -17.05
C LEU A 172 -15.09 -6.36 -16.41
N GLY A 173 -15.12 -7.43 -15.61
CA GLY A 173 -16.37 -7.99 -15.10
C GLY A 173 -16.84 -7.52 -13.72
N SER A 174 -16.01 -6.84 -12.91
CA SER A 174 -16.34 -6.77 -11.48
C SER A 174 -15.80 -5.60 -10.66
N ILE A 175 -15.10 -4.63 -11.26
CA ILE A 175 -14.28 -3.71 -10.46
C ILE A 175 -14.89 -2.33 -10.16
N LEU A 176 -15.90 -1.83 -10.87
CA LEU A 176 -16.67 -0.67 -10.41
C LEU A 176 -18.11 -0.69 -10.96
N PRO A 177 -19.15 -0.59 -10.11
CA PRO A 177 -20.47 -0.19 -10.55
C PRO A 177 -20.50 1.35 -10.72
N LEU A 178 -19.64 1.90 -11.59
CA LEU A 178 -19.75 3.31 -12.01
C LEU A 178 -20.48 3.41 -13.36
N ARG A 179 -21.54 2.62 -13.53
CA ARG A 179 -22.45 2.77 -14.68
C ARG A 179 -23.24 4.08 -14.62
N GLU A 180 -23.27 4.78 -13.48
CA GLU A 180 -24.09 5.98 -13.31
C GLU A 180 -23.38 7.31 -13.60
N CYS A 181 -22.04 7.37 -13.63
CA CYS A 181 -21.34 8.59 -14.04
C CYS A 181 -21.46 8.89 -15.54
N CYS A 182 -21.94 7.93 -16.35
CA CYS A 182 -22.16 8.12 -17.79
C CYS A 182 -23.34 9.06 -18.13
N LEU A 183 -24.22 9.38 -17.18
CA LEU A 183 -25.37 10.25 -17.45
C LEU A 183 -25.06 11.75 -17.30
N VAL A 184 -23.96 12.13 -16.64
CA VAL A 184 -23.65 13.55 -16.35
C VAL A 184 -22.86 14.24 -17.48
N TRP A 185 -22.23 13.48 -18.39
CA TRP A 185 -21.40 14.02 -19.47
C TRP A 185 -22.01 13.86 -20.87
N ARG A 186 -23.34 13.77 -20.94
CA ARG A 186 -24.11 13.69 -22.20
C ARG A 186 -25.08 14.87 -22.40
N SER A 187 -24.85 15.97 -21.71
CA SER A 187 -25.51 17.28 -21.90
C SER A 187 -24.49 18.34 -22.24
#